data_AF-L9WWC6-F1
#
_entry.id   AF-L9WWC6-F1
#
_cell.length_a   1.000
_cell.length_b   1.000
_cell.length_c   1.000
_cell.angle_alpha   90.00
_cell.angle_beta   90.00
_cell.angle_gamma   90.00
#
_symmetry.space_group_name_H-M   'P 1'
#
loop_
_entity.id
_entity.type
_entity.pdbx_description
1 polymer ?
#
loop_
_entity_poly.entity_id
_entity_poly.type
_entity_poly.pdbx_seq_one_letter_code
_entity_poly.pdbx_strand_id
1 'polypeptide(L)'
;MVEKRTCDYTGEDIEPGTGIMYVQNDGSILHFVDSKAEKNYKLGREPRDLEWTEDGRRDKGPAEPAADEADETDEADEADEADEADEADEADEADEADEADDESEEDEE
;
A
#
# COMPACT_ATOMS: atom_id res chain seq x y z
N MET A 1 29.61 -19.89 -0.08
CA MET A 1 29.48 -19.24 -1.41
C MET A 1 28.14 -18.55 -1.40
N VAL A 2 28.08 -17.30 -1.86
CA VAL A 2 26.86 -16.49 -1.78
C VAL A 2 25.91 -16.90 -2.91
N GLU A 3 24.64 -17.14 -2.59
CA GLU A 3 23.62 -17.50 -3.58
C GLU A 3 23.13 -16.24 -4.30
N LYS A 4 23.16 -16.26 -5.63
CA LYS A 4 22.51 -15.23 -6.46
C LYS A 4 21.09 -15.67 -6.76
N ARG A 5 20.13 -14.75 -6.62
CA ARG A 5 18.72 -14.96 -6.94
C ARG A 5 18.30 -13.92 -7.96
N THR A 6 17.32 -14.25 -8.80
CA THR A 6 16.73 -13.34 -9.79
C THR A 6 15.34 -12.96 -9.34
N CYS A 7 14.94 -11.72 -9.58
CA CYS A 7 13.62 -11.21 -9.29
C CYS A 7 12.59 -11.84 -10.24
N ASP A 8 11.57 -12.49 -9.67
CA ASP A 8 10.49 -13.15 -10.42
C ASP A 8 9.55 -12.14 -11.12
N TYR A 9 9.68 -10.85 -10.82
CA TYR A 9 8.84 -9.78 -11.37
C TYR A 9 9.57 -8.91 -12.41
N THR A 10 10.73 -8.36 -12.06
CA THR A 10 11.43 -7.41 -12.93
C THR A 10 12.42 -8.09 -13.88
N GLY A 11 12.87 -9.31 -13.54
CA GLY A 11 13.92 -10.03 -14.27
C GLY A 11 15.35 -9.75 -13.76
N GLU A 12 15.52 -8.79 -12.86
CA GLU A 12 16.82 -8.29 -12.39
C GLU A 12 17.49 -9.20 -11.35
N ASP A 13 18.82 -9.17 -11.30
CA ASP A 13 19.60 -9.86 -10.26
C ASP A 13 19.36 -9.21 -8.87
N ILE A 14 19.06 -10.03 -7.87
CA ILE A 14 18.87 -9.58 -6.49
C ILE A 14 20.22 -9.57 -5.78
N GLU A 15 20.60 -8.41 -5.23
CA GLU A 15 21.76 -8.27 -4.36
C GLU A 15 21.64 -9.21 -3.15
N PRO A 16 22.65 -10.04 -2.86
CA PRO A 16 22.58 -10.99 -1.77
C PRO A 16 22.44 -10.31 -0.40
N GLY A 17 21.43 -10.74 0.35
CA GLY A 17 21.06 -10.10 1.63
C GLY A 17 19.98 -9.03 1.49
N THR A 18 19.55 -8.72 0.27
CA THR A 18 18.49 -7.78 -0.07
C THR A 18 17.30 -8.51 -0.71
N GLY A 19 16.19 -7.81 -0.87
CA GLY A 19 14.98 -8.31 -1.52
C GLY A 19 13.93 -8.83 -0.55
N ILE A 20 12.80 -9.25 -1.11
CA ILE A 20 11.61 -9.70 -0.38
C ILE A 20 11.24 -11.09 -0.89
N MET A 21 11.07 -12.04 0.04
CA MET A 21 10.52 -13.37 -0.25
C MET A 21 9.03 -13.37 0.05
N TYR A 22 8.21 -13.51 -0.98
CA TYR A 22 6.75 -13.54 -0.90
C TYR A 22 6.23 -14.95 -1.12
N VAL A 23 5.46 -15.46 -0.16
CA VAL A 23 4.87 -16.80 -0.23
C VAL A 23 3.38 -16.65 -0.57
N GLN A 24 2.96 -17.22 -1.69
CA GLN A 24 1.57 -17.22 -2.12
C GLN A 24 0.75 -18.27 -1.33
N ASN A 25 -0.59 -18.14 -1.37
CA ASN A 25 -1.50 -19.06 -0.68
C ASN A 25 -1.42 -20.51 -1.20
N ASP A 26 -1.02 -20.71 -2.46
CA ASP A 26 -0.79 -22.02 -3.06
C ASP A 26 0.57 -22.63 -2.67
N GLY A 27 1.44 -21.87 -1.99
CA GLY A 27 2.77 -22.27 -1.55
C GLY A 27 3.90 -21.91 -2.51
N SER A 28 3.60 -21.31 -3.67
CA SER A 28 4.64 -20.77 -4.57
C SER A 28 5.38 -19.59 -3.93
N ILE A 29 6.69 -19.53 -4.15
CA ILE A 29 7.57 -18.47 -3.62
C ILE A 29 7.98 -17.55 -4.76
N LEU A 30 7.76 -16.25 -4.58
CA LEU A 30 8.23 -15.18 -5.45
C LEU A 30 9.30 -14.37 -4.73
N HIS A 31 10.35 -13.97 -5.44
CA HIS A 31 11.41 -13.11 -4.95
C HIS A 31 11.32 -11.77 -5.67
N PHE A 32 11.29 -10.69 -4.89
CA PHE A 32 11.30 -9.33 -5.39
C PHE A 32 12.63 -8.66 -5.03
N VAL A 33 13.17 -7.86 -5.94
CA VAL A 33 14.36 -7.04 -5.68
C VAL A 33 14.08 -5.94 -4.65
N ASP A 34 12.87 -5.36 -4.67
CA ASP A 34 12.46 -4.26 -3.79
C ASP A 34 10.93 -4.16 -3.62
N SER A 35 10.50 -3.20 -2.78
CA SER A 35 9.09 -2.91 -2.50
C SER A 35 8.31 -2.35 -3.69
N LYS A 36 8.95 -1.70 -4.67
CA LYS A 36 8.30 -1.21 -5.89
C LYS A 36 7.86 -2.38 -6.76
N ALA A 37 8.71 -3.40 -6.93
CA ALA A 37 8.35 -4.63 -7.63
C ALA A 37 7.18 -5.35 -6.94
N GLU A 38 7.25 -5.53 -5.61
CA GLU A 38 6.19 -6.18 -4.83
C GLU A 38 4.84 -5.43 -4.93
N LYS A 39 4.85 -4.10 -4.80
CA LYS A 39 3.64 -3.28 -4.91
C LYS A 39 3.03 -3.36 -6.29
N ASN A 40 3.83 -3.35 -7.37
CA ASN A 40 3.31 -3.48 -8.73
C ASN A 40 2.69 -4.87 -8.97
N TYR A 41 3.30 -5.93 -8.43
CA TYR A 41 2.72 -7.28 -8.44
C TYR A 41 1.37 -7.30 -7.69
N LYS A 42 1.29 -6.72 -6.49
CA LYS A 42 0.04 -6.64 -5.70
C LYS A 42 -1.05 -5.79 -6.37
N LEU A 43 -0.64 -4.81 -7.18
CA LEU A 43 -1.55 -4.00 -8.01
C LEU A 43 -2.05 -4.75 -9.26
N GLY A 44 -1.57 -5.97 -9.51
CA GLY A 44 -1.96 -6.78 -10.67
C GLY A 44 -1.41 -6.25 -12.00
N ARG A 45 -0.34 -5.46 -11.98
CA ARG A 45 0.33 -4.99 -13.19
C ARG A 45 1.25 -6.08 -13.72
N GLU A 46 1.11 -6.43 -14.99
CA GLU A 46 1.99 -7.40 -15.63
C GLU A 46 3.34 -6.74 -15.99
N PRO A 47 4.48 -7.34 -15.63
CA PRO A 47 5.79 -6.71 -15.84
C PRO A 47 6.12 -6.49 -17.31
N ARG A 48 5.55 -7.30 -18.21
CA ARG A 48 5.75 -7.24 -19.67
C ARG A 48 5.15 -5.97 -20.30
N ASP A 49 4.17 -5.36 -19.63
CA ASP A 49 3.55 -4.11 -20.07
C ASP A 49 4.27 -2.86 -19.56
N LEU A 50 5.20 -3.02 -18.61
CA LEU A 50 5.91 -1.92 -17.96
C LEU A 50 7.26 -1.68 -18.63
N GLU A 51 7.49 -0.47 -19.14
CA GLU A 51 8.71 -0.17 -19.90
C GLU A 51 9.99 -0.10 -19.04
N TRP A 52 9.85 0.00 -17.72
CA TRP A 52 10.98 0.10 -16.78
C TRP A 52 11.52 -1.28 -16.33
N THR A 53 10.76 -2.36 -16.52
CA THR A 53 11.23 -3.71 -16.15
C THR A 53 12.13 -4.27 -17.24
N GLU A 54 13.01 -5.24 -16.93
CA GLU A 54 13.78 -5.93 -17.98
C GLU A 54 12.87 -6.75 -18.89
N ASP A 55 11.86 -7.42 -18.32
CA ASP A 55 10.87 -8.19 -19.08
C ASP A 55 10.10 -7.33 -20.09
N GLY A 56 9.64 -6.14 -19.70
CA GLY A 56 8.93 -5.23 -20.61
C GLY A 56 9.83 -4.70 -21.73
N ARG A 57 11.11 -4.43 -21.44
CA ARG A 57 12.11 -4.06 -22.45
C ARG A 57 12.43 -5.23 -23.40
N ARG A 58 12.40 -6.46 -22.91
CA ARG A 58 12.68 -7.67 -23.69
C ARG A 58 11.58 -7.97 -24.71
N ASP A 59 10.32 -7.83 -24.33
CA ASP A 59 9.17 -8.13 -25.21
C ASP A 59 8.92 -7.05 -26.28
N LYS A 60 9.28 -5.79 -26.02
CA LYS A 60 9.02 -4.66 -26.93
C LYS A 60 10.09 -4.45 -28.02
N GLY A 61 11.11 -5.31 -28.07
CA GLY A 61 12.30 -5.13 -28.90
C GLY A 61 13.28 -4.12 -28.28
N PRO A 62 14.55 -4.07 -28.70
CA PRO A 62 15.55 -3.20 -28.09
C PRO A 62 15.20 -1.73 -28.33
N ALA A 63 14.47 -1.13 -27.40
CA ALA A 63 14.53 0.30 -27.18
C ALA A 63 15.94 0.61 -26.66
N GLU A 64 16.62 1.53 -27.32
CA GLU A 64 17.98 1.95 -27.03
C GLU A 64 18.17 2.21 -25.53
N PRO A 65 19.31 1.82 -24.92
CA PRO A 65 19.49 1.94 -23.48
C PRO A 65 19.47 3.42 -23.10
N ALA A 66 18.37 3.88 -22.50
CA ALA A 66 18.36 5.08 -21.70
C ALA A 66 19.30 4.81 -20.53
N ALA A 67 20.44 5.49 -20.56
CA ALA A 67 21.46 5.42 -19.54
C ALA A 67 20.84 5.65 -18.15
N ASP A 68 21.25 4.78 -17.22
CA ASP A 68 21.54 5.07 -15.82
C ASP A 68 21.38 6.56 -15.44
N GLU A 69 20.25 6.91 -14.83
CA GLU A 69 20.18 8.05 -13.92
C GLU A 69 19.91 7.44 -12.55
N ALA A 70 20.98 7.33 -11.77
CA ALA A 70 20.94 7.04 -10.35
C ALA A 70 20.01 8.05 -9.66
N ASP A 71 18.86 7.58 -9.18
CA ASP A 71 18.03 8.34 -8.24
C ASP A 71 18.55 8.08 -6.82
N GLU A 72 19.64 8.79 -6.50
CA GLU A 72 20.15 8.92 -5.15
C GLU A 72 19.34 10.03 -4.44
N THR A 73 18.61 9.61 -3.39
CA THR A 73 18.23 10.36 -2.17
C THR A 73 17.19 11.50 -2.25
N ASP A 74 16.08 11.30 -1.54
CA ASP A 74 15.38 12.31 -0.71
C ASP A 74 14.64 11.52 0.40
N GLU A 75 15.35 11.18 1.48
CA GLU A 75 15.34 11.89 2.76
C GLU A 75 13.96 11.90 3.45
N ALA A 76 13.92 11.19 4.59
CA ALA A 76 13.13 11.47 5.79
C ALA A 76 11.67 11.94 5.61
N ASP A 77 10.72 11.00 5.80
CA ASP A 77 9.46 11.35 6.46
C ASP A 77 9.54 10.81 7.89
N GLU A 78 9.60 11.77 8.80
CA GLU A 78 9.89 11.68 10.21
C GLU A 78 8.85 10.84 10.96
N ALA A 79 9.28 10.30 12.08
CA ALA A 79 8.41 9.77 13.10
C ALA A 79 7.36 10.82 13.53
N ASP A 80 6.07 10.47 13.46
CA ASP A 80 5.02 11.12 14.24
C ASP A 80 4.62 10.16 15.37
N GLU A 81 5.41 10.27 16.42
CA GLU A 81 5.07 10.27 17.86
C GLU A 81 3.85 9.46 18.32
N ALA A 82 4.13 8.52 19.23
CA ALA A 82 3.15 7.98 20.17
C ALA A 82 3.02 8.91 21.38
N ASP A 83 1.81 9.38 21.68
CA ASP A 83 1.22 9.66 23.02
C ASP A 83 -0.17 10.31 22.78
N GLU A 84 -1.26 10.09 23.51
CA GLU A 84 -1.41 10.00 24.95
C GLU A 84 -2.57 9.06 25.31
N ALA A 85 -2.39 8.36 26.43
CA ALA A 85 -3.46 7.72 27.19
C ALA A 85 -4.26 8.78 27.99
N ASP A 86 -5.28 8.30 28.72
CA ASP A 86 -5.87 8.92 29.93
C ASP A 86 -7.08 9.86 29.70
N GLU A 87 -8.25 9.81 30.36
CA GLU A 87 -8.97 8.95 31.32
C GLU A 87 -10.43 9.54 31.40
N ALA A 88 -11.34 8.79 32.03
CA ALA A 88 -12.51 9.26 32.83
C ALA A 88 -13.60 10.15 32.17
N ASP A 89 -14.84 9.67 32.07
CA ASP A 89 -15.89 9.77 33.10
C ASP A 89 -16.30 11.22 33.39
N GLU A 90 -17.52 11.61 32.99
CA GLU A 90 -18.42 12.38 33.86
C GLU A 90 -19.85 12.19 33.33
N ALA A 91 -20.73 11.84 34.27
CA ALA A 91 -22.16 11.69 34.14
C ALA A 91 -22.90 13.05 34.13
N ASP A 92 -24.21 12.98 33.89
CA ASP A 92 -25.22 14.02 34.17
C ASP A 92 -25.13 15.29 33.27
N GLU A 93 -26.20 15.84 32.73
CA GLU A 93 -27.36 16.35 33.46
C GLU A 93 -28.63 16.28 32.59
N ALA A 94 -29.74 16.17 33.30
CA ALA A 94 -31.12 16.20 32.83
C ALA A 94 -31.57 17.59 32.33
N ASP A 95 -32.82 17.58 31.85
CA ASP A 95 -33.76 18.71 31.78
C ASP A 95 -33.64 19.64 30.56
N GLU A 96 -34.64 19.61 29.69
CA GLU A 96 -35.46 20.79 29.38
C GLU A 96 -36.79 20.26 28.82
N ALA A 97 -37.82 20.34 29.66
CA ALA A 97 -39.22 20.21 29.26
C ALA A 97 -39.68 21.50 28.54
N ASP A 98 -40.91 21.41 28.01
CA ASP A 98 -41.74 22.52 27.51
C ASP A 98 -41.59 22.86 26.02
N GLU A 99 -42.58 22.48 25.22
CA GLU A 99 -43.42 23.44 24.51
C GLU A 99 -44.81 22.80 24.32
N ALA A 100 -45.82 23.52 24.79
CA ALA A 100 -47.22 23.11 24.88
C ALA A 100 -47.99 23.33 23.57
N ASP A 101 -49.15 22.65 23.50
CA ASP A 101 -50.44 23.18 23.00
C ASP A 101 -50.53 23.68 21.54
N ASP A 102 -51.17 22.88 20.67
CA ASP A 102 -52.06 23.43 19.64
C ASP A 102 -53.14 22.40 19.26
N GLU A 103 -54.37 22.90 19.26
CA GLU A 103 -55.65 22.21 19.21
C GLU A 103 -56.05 21.90 17.76
N SER A 104 -56.85 20.84 17.52
CA SER A 104 -58.09 20.92 16.72
C SER A 104 -58.64 19.54 16.33
N GLU A 105 -59.84 19.27 16.87
CA GLU A 105 -61.09 18.98 16.14
C GLU A 105 -61.26 17.65 15.36
N GLU A 106 -62.26 16.87 15.83
CA GLU A 106 -63.32 16.18 15.07
C GLU A 106 -62.91 15.13 14.00
N ASP A 107 -63.58 14.04 13.67
CA ASP A 107 -64.73 13.21 14.06
C ASP A 107 -64.68 12.04 13.02
N GLU A 108 -65.34 10.90 13.30
CA GLU A 108 -65.63 9.77 12.35
C GLU A 108 -64.45 8.80 12.05
N GLU A 109 -64.55 7.45 12.11
CA GLU A 109 -65.65 6.47 11.98
C GLU A 109 -65.53 5.28 12.98
#